data_AF-A0AAD2A453-F1
#
_entry.id   AF-A0AAD2A453-F1
#
_cell.length_a   1.000
_cell.length_b   1.000
_cell.length_c   1.000
_cell.angle_alpha   90.00
_cell.angle_beta   90.00
_cell.angle_gamma   90.00
#
_symmetry.space_group_name_H-M   'P 1'
#
loop_
_entity.id
_entity.type
_entity.pdbx_description
1 polymer ?
#
loop_
_entity_poly.entity_id
_entity_poly.type
_entity_poly.pdbx_seq_one_letter_code
_entity_poly.pdbx_strand_id
1 'polypeptide(L)'
;MSQEQPRRPEAVKYGDLFQVSDELASKPIAPQDAATMQAAENIALGETKKGGPAAVMQSAADVNERLGAVGHYDMTNVVREQGATISEAEVCGYRMVTESVGGEVLGQYQRPTDVKMIHPGAALDPDAITVGEALEAAALSAGNKPIDESDAAAIQAAETSATGLGHVVSGGVGAEAQSAAAYNIRTTRNEQKTKLGDVLADATEKLVDDKPVTREDAEGVINAEIRNNPDLATHPGGVSASMAAAARLNQEQ
;
A
#
# COMPACT_ATOMS: atom_id res chain seq x y z
N MET A 1 -31.84 -37.27 36.58
CA MET A 1 -32.06 -36.12 35.69
C MET A 1 -31.09 -35.03 36.10
N SER A 2 -29.82 -35.12 35.66
CA SER A 2 -28.86 -34.04 35.89
C SER A 2 -29.16 -32.94 34.88
N GLN A 3 -29.61 -31.79 35.37
CA GLN A 3 -29.68 -30.57 34.60
C GLN A 3 -28.24 -30.24 34.16
N GLU A 4 -27.94 -30.36 32.87
CA GLU A 4 -26.74 -29.75 32.29
C GLU A 4 -26.83 -28.24 32.56
N GLN A 5 -25.91 -27.72 33.37
CA GLN A 5 -25.74 -26.27 33.49
C GLN A 5 -25.50 -25.72 32.09
N PRO A 6 -26.17 -24.64 31.67
CA PRO A 6 -25.87 -23.99 30.41
C PRO A 6 -24.39 -23.61 30.43
N ARG A 7 -23.62 -24.16 29.47
CA ARG A 7 -22.20 -23.82 29.30
C ARG A 7 -22.12 -22.30 29.24
N ARG A 8 -21.41 -21.68 30.20
CA ARG A 8 -21.13 -20.25 30.14
C ARG A 8 -20.42 -19.99 28.80
N PRO A 9 -20.77 -18.92 28.07
CA PRO A 9 -20.03 -18.57 26.87
C PRO A 9 -18.55 -18.40 27.24
N GLU A 10 -17.68 -19.08 26.49
CA GLU A 10 -16.25 -19.00 26.75
C GLU A 10 -15.73 -17.62 26.38
N ALA A 11 -14.83 -17.09 27.20
CA ALA A 11 -14.19 -15.82 26.93
C ALA A 11 -13.31 -15.92 25.67
N VAL A 12 -13.29 -14.88 24.87
CA VAL A 12 -12.40 -14.73 23.72
C VAL A 12 -10.98 -14.50 24.22
N LYS A 13 -10.06 -15.36 23.82
CA LYS A 13 -8.65 -15.33 24.23
C LYS A 13 -7.76 -14.77 23.12
N TYR A 14 -6.51 -14.45 23.47
CA TYR A 14 -5.52 -14.04 22.48
C TYR A 14 -5.29 -15.09 21.40
N GLY A 15 -5.25 -16.38 21.76
CA GLY A 15 -5.00 -17.47 20.82
C GLY A 15 -6.13 -17.72 19.82
N ASP A 16 -7.32 -17.20 20.10
CA ASP A 16 -8.47 -17.28 19.19
C ASP A 16 -8.34 -16.27 18.04
N LEU A 17 -7.58 -15.19 18.23
CA LEU A 17 -7.47 -14.05 17.32
C LEU A 17 -6.06 -13.89 16.73
N PHE A 18 -5.03 -14.29 17.47
CA PHE A 18 -3.63 -14.04 17.16
C PHE A 18 -2.81 -15.31 17.31
N GLN A 19 -1.77 -15.45 16.48
CA GLN A 19 -0.82 -16.55 16.59
C GLN A 19 0.26 -16.23 17.63
N VAL A 20 -0.05 -16.55 18.89
CA VAL A 20 0.78 -16.25 20.07
C VAL A 20 1.12 -17.53 20.83
N SER A 21 2.12 -17.46 21.71
CA SER A 21 2.55 -18.54 22.58
C SER A 21 1.45 -18.97 23.55
N ASP A 22 1.52 -20.21 24.04
CA ASP A 22 0.50 -20.78 24.93
C ASP A 22 0.25 -19.95 26.20
N GLU A 23 1.26 -19.20 26.69
CA GLU A 23 1.09 -18.34 27.85
C GLU A 23 0.12 -17.20 27.56
N LEU A 24 0.34 -16.43 26.50
CA LEU A 24 -0.55 -15.33 26.12
C LEU A 24 -1.85 -15.86 25.50
N ALA A 25 -1.76 -16.90 24.66
CA ALA A 25 -2.86 -17.52 23.94
C ALA A 25 -4.01 -17.96 24.85
N SER A 26 -3.70 -18.41 26.07
CA SER A 26 -4.68 -18.93 27.02
C SER A 26 -5.42 -17.84 27.82
N LYS A 27 -4.96 -16.59 27.79
CA LYS A 27 -5.52 -15.48 28.57
C LYS A 27 -6.70 -14.83 27.83
N PRO A 28 -7.79 -14.46 28.53
CA PRO A 28 -8.85 -13.66 27.95
C PRO A 28 -8.35 -12.25 27.65
N ILE A 29 -8.83 -11.65 26.56
CA ILE A 29 -8.50 -10.26 26.23
C ILE A 29 -9.27 -9.33 27.19
N ALA A 30 -8.54 -8.49 27.93
CA ALA A 30 -9.10 -7.60 28.94
C ALA A 30 -9.18 -6.13 28.44
N PRO A 31 -10.07 -5.28 29.00
CA PRO A 31 -10.27 -3.92 28.50
C PRO A 31 -9.01 -3.05 28.58
N GLN A 32 -8.19 -3.21 29.63
CA GLN A 32 -6.96 -2.44 29.82
C GLN A 32 -5.86 -2.89 28.87
N ASP A 33 -5.89 -4.16 28.46
CA ASP A 33 -4.99 -4.67 27.44
C ASP A 33 -5.28 -4.01 26.09
N ALA A 34 -6.57 -3.98 25.72
CA ALA A 34 -7.04 -3.32 24.51
C ALA A 34 -6.75 -1.81 24.55
N ALA A 35 -6.95 -1.15 25.69
CA ALA A 35 -6.62 0.26 25.88
C ALA A 35 -5.11 0.53 25.78
N THR A 36 -4.27 -0.38 26.30
CA THR A 36 -2.81 -0.26 26.20
C THR A 36 -2.33 -0.44 24.77
N MET A 37 -2.89 -1.40 24.02
CA MET A 37 -2.60 -1.56 22.60
C MET A 37 -3.07 -0.35 21.79
N GLN A 38 -4.27 0.16 22.07
CA GLN A 38 -4.76 1.39 21.43
C GLN A 38 -3.85 2.59 21.72
N ALA A 39 -3.37 2.74 22.95
CA ALA A 39 -2.42 3.79 23.31
C ALA A 39 -1.10 3.62 22.54
N ALA A 40 -0.61 2.39 22.39
CA ALA A 40 0.58 2.10 21.58
C ALA A 40 0.36 2.46 20.09
N GLU A 41 -0.80 2.09 19.50
CA GLU A 41 -1.17 2.50 18.13
C GLU A 41 -1.22 4.02 17.98
N ASN A 42 -1.86 4.72 18.91
CA ASN A 42 -1.95 6.18 18.85
C ASN A 42 -0.58 6.87 19.03
N ILE A 43 0.31 6.32 19.86
CA ILE A 43 1.65 6.88 20.07
C ILE A 43 2.54 6.65 18.84
N ALA A 44 2.51 5.44 18.26
CA ALA A 44 3.39 5.08 17.16
C ALA A 44 2.88 5.54 15.79
N LEU A 45 1.57 5.45 15.56
CA LEU A 45 0.93 5.65 14.25
C LEU A 45 0.04 6.91 14.19
N GLY A 46 -0.21 7.58 15.32
CA GLY A 46 -1.03 8.80 15.41
C GLY A 46 -2.54 8.58 15.34
N GLU A 47 -2.98 7.36 14.99
CA GLU A 47 -4.38 6.95 14.97
C GLU A 47 -4.52 5.45 15.25
N THR A 48 -5.70 5.04 15.73
CA THR A 48 -6.05 3.62 15.87
C THR A 48 -6.51 3.07 14.52
N LYS A 49 -5.94 1.97 14.05
CA LYS A 49 -6.28 1.42 12.74
C LYS A 49 -7.61 0.66 12.78
N LYS A 50 -8.51 0.99 11.85
CA LYS A 50 -9.78 0.27 11.70
C LYS A 50 -9.52 -1.18 11.30
N GLY A 51 -9.97 -2.12 12.13
CA GLY A 51 -9.73 -3.56 11.91
C GLY A 51 -8.31 -4.02 12.25
N GLY A 52 -7.47 -3.15 12.82
CA GLY A 52 -6.17 -3.51 13.36
C GLY A 52 -6.25 -4.23 14.71
N PRO A 53 -5.11 -4.73 15.23
CA PRO A 53 -5.04 -5.44 16.50
C PRO A 53 -5.69 -4.72 17.68
N ALA A 54 -5.53 -3.39 17.86
CA ALA A 54 -6.24 -2.67 18.92
C ALA A 54 -7.76 -2.74 18.78
N ALA A 55 -8.29 -2.53 17.57
CA ALA A 55 -9.74 -2.57 17.31
C ALA A 55 -10.34 -3.97 17.52
N VAL A 56 -9.59 -5.01 17.14
CA VAL A 56 -9.96 -6.41 17.36
C VAL A 56 -9.95 -6.74 18.85
N MET A 57 -8.91 -6.31 19.58
CA MET A 57 -8.82 -6.50 21.03
C MET A 57 -9.93 -5.75 21.79
N GLN A 58 -10.29 -4.54 21.37
CA GLN A 58 -11.42 -3.79 21.96
C GLN A 58 -12.74 -4.54 21.79
N SER A 59 -13.00 -5.04 20.58
CA SER A 59 -14.21 -5.82 20.30
C SER A 59 -14.28 -7.09 21.15
N ALA A 60 -13.15 -7.78 21.32
CA ALA A 60 -13.05 -8.97 22.16
C ALA A 60 -13.20 -8.65 23.66
N ALA A 61 -12.60 -7.57 24.13
CA ALA A 61 -12.73 -7.11 25.51
C ALA A 61 -14.17 -6.72 25.85
N ASP A 62 -14.87 -6.00 24.95
CA ASP A 62 -16.28 -5.65 25.11
C ASP A 62 -17.17 -6.90 25.24
N VAL A 63 -16.87 -7.93 24.44
CA VAL A 63 -17.57 -9.23 24.54
C VAL A 63 -17.26 -9.89 25.87
N ASN A 64 -16.00 -9.96 26.28
CA ASN A 64 -15.58 -10.60 27.53
C ASN A 64 -16.14 -9.88 28.78
N GLU A 65 -16.23 -8.56 28.76
CA GLU A 65 -16.81 -7.75 29.84
C GLU A 65 -18.32 -7.98 29.93
N ARG A 66 -19.03 -8.03 28.79
CA ARG A 66 -20.46 -8.38 28.75
C ARG A 66 -20.74 -9.79 29.24
N LEU A 67 -19.81 -10.72 29.02
CA LEU A 67 -19.89 -12.09 29.52
C LEU A 67 -19.53 -12.20 31.02
N GLY A 68 -19.03 -11.13 31.64
CA GLY A 68 -18.53 -11.12 33.01
C GLY A 68 -17.27 -11.98 33.19
N ALA A 69 -16.55 -12.27 32.11
CA ALA A 69 -15.31 -13.03 32.16
C ALA A 69 -14.11 -12.17 32.59
N VAL A 70 -14.19 -10.85 32.36
CA VAL A 70 -13.23 -9.83 32.80
C VAL A 70 -13.99 -8.62 33.30
N GLY A 71 -13.41 -7.87 34.23
CA GLY A 71 -13.91 -6.58 34.70
C GLY A 71 -13.38 -5.41 33.87
N HIS A 72 -14.08 -4.28 33.96
CA HIS A 72 -13.74 -3.04 33.25
C HIS A 72 -12.33 -2.50 33.54
N TYR A 73 -11.70 -2.92 34.64
CA TYR A 73 -10.36 -2.51 35.07
C TYR A 73 -9.33 -3.64 35.01
N ASP A 74 -9.70 -4.79 34.44
CA ASP A 74 -8.83 -5.96 34.39
C ASP A 74 -7.76 -5.82 33.31
N MET A 75 -6.57 -6.30 33.64
CA MET A 75 -5.39 -6.25 32.78
C MET A 75 -4.59 -7.54 32.95
N THR A 76 -4.07 -8.10 31.86
CA THR A 76 -3.21 -9.27 31.95
C THR A 76 -1.84 -8.89 32.49
N ASN A 77 -1.21 -9.82 33.21
CA ASN A 77 0.15 -9.60 33.75
C ASN A 77 1.18 -9.36 32.64
N VAL A 78 1.00 -9.95 31.44
CA VAL A 78 1.88 -9.76 30.29
C VAL A 78 1.86 -8.31 29.84
N VAL A 79 0.68 -7.72 29.60
CA VAL A 79 0.59 -6.29 29.23
C VAL A 79 1.02 -5.41 30.40
N ARG A 80 0.71 -5.78 31.65
CA ARG A 80 1.06 -4.97 32.82
C ARG A 80 2.57 -4.84 33.04
N GLU A 81 3.32 -5.92 32.77
CA GLU A 81 4.76 -5.98 33.04
C GLU A 81 5.60 -5.60 31.82
N GLN A 82 5.13 -5.93 30.62
CA GLN A 82 5.90 -5.81 29.39
C GLN A 82 5.29 -4.85 28.36
N GLY A 83 4.03 -4.46 28.55
CA GLY A 83 3.34 -3.50 27.70
C GLY A 83 2.96 -4.03 26.32
N ALA A 84 2.32 -3.15 25.55
CA ALA A 84 2.14 -3.30 24.12
C ALA A 84 3.19 -2.44 23.40
N THR A 85 3.83 -3.00 22.38
CA THR A 85 4.88 -2.32 21.61
C THR A 85 4.55 -2.39 20.13
N ILE A 86 4.70 -1.25 19.47
CA ILE A 86 4.67 -1.15 18.01
C ILE A 86 6.06 -0.76 17.58
N SER A 87 6.66 -1.61 16.75
CA SER A 87 8.00 -1.41 16.23
C SER A 87 7.94 -1.32 14.71
N GLU A 88 8.65 -0.34 14.17
CA GLU A 88 8.79 -0.16 12.73
C GLU A 88 10.20 -0.58 12.34
N ALA A 89 10.31 -1.52 11.42
CA ALA A 89 11.59 -1.95 10.86
C ALA A 89 11.59 -1.70 9.35
N GLU A 90 12.65 -1.07 8.85
CA GLU A 90 12.84 -0.92 7.42
C GLU A 90 13.42 -2.22 6.86
N VAL A 91 12.65 -2.90 6.02
CA VAL A 91 13.03 -4.16 5.38
C VAL A 91 12.81 -3.98 3.88
N CYS A 92 13.91 -3.98 3.11
CA CYS A 92 13.86 -3.90 1.65
C CYS A 92 13.03 -2.71 1.10
N GLY A 93 13.12 -1.52 1.70
CA GLY A 93 12.40 -0.32 1.28
C GLY A 93 10.97 -0.17 1.82
N TYR A 94 10.49 -1.15 2.59
CA TYR A 94 9.18 -1.10 3.25
C TYR A 94 9.33 -0.89 4.75
N ARG A 95 8.43 -0.09 5.33
CA ARG A 95 8.30 0.04 6.78
C ARG A 95 7.39 -1.07 7.28
N MET A 96 8.01 -2.16 7.74
CA MET A 96 7.30 -3.25 8.37
C MET A 96 6.87 -2.82 9.76
N VAL A 97 5.56 -2.64 9.96
CA VAL A 97 4.99 -2.38 11.27
C VAL A 97 4.73 -3.71 11.94
N THR A 98 5.31 -3.90 13.11
CA THR A 98 5.16 -5.10 13.94
C THR A 98 4.54 -4.68 15.27
N GLU A 99 3.33 -5.17 15.50
CA GLU A 99 2.56 -4.90 16.71
C GLU A 99 2.61 -6.12 17.63
N SER A 100 2.95 -5.89 18.90
CA SER A 100 3.24 -6.98 19.83
C SER A 100 2.78 -6.69 21.26
N VAL A 101 2.46 -7.75 22.00
CA VAL A 101 2.19 -7.73 23.44
C VAL A 101 3.19 -8.65 24.11
N GLY A 102 3.94 -8.15 25.09
CA GLY A 102 4.93 -8.96 25.80
C GLY A 102 6.02 -9.57 24.91
N GLY A 103 6.37 -8.88 23.83
CA GLY A 103 7.33 -9.38 22.83
C GLY A 103 6.74 -10.41 21.85
N GLU A 104 5.47 -10.77 21.99
CA GLU A 104 4.78 -11.67 21.07
C GLU A 104 4.02 -10.89 20.00
N VAL A 105 4.23 -11.25 18.73
CA VAL A 105 3.68 -10.55 17.58
C VAL A 105 2.19 -10.88 17.42
N LEU A 106 1.33 -9.86 17.51
CA LEU A 106 -0.10 -9.99 17.25
C LEU A 106 -0.44 -9.71 15.78
N GLY A 107 0.33 -8.82 15.14
CA GLY A 107 0.13 -8.46 13.76
C GLY A 107 1.40 -7.89 13.15
N GLN A 108 1.63 -8.22 11.89
CA GLN A 108 2.68 -7.61 11.10
C GLN A 108 2.10 -7.23 9.75
N TYR A 109 2.28 -5.97 9.38
CA TYR A 109 1.82 -5.49 8.10
C TYR A 109 2.81 -4.49 7.52
N GLN A 110 2.89 -4.51 6.20
CA GLN A 110 3.68 -3.55 5.46
C GLN A 110 2.91 -2.25 5.44
N ARG A 111 3.50 -1.23 6.04
CA ARG A 111 3.13 0.14 5.72
C ARG A 111 4.07 0.57 4.61
N PRO A 112 3.57 1.21 3.54
CA PRO A 112 4.42 2.09 2.76
C PRO A 112 5.12 2.97 3.78
N THR A 113 6.45 3.06 3.71
CA THR A 113 7.20 3.94 4.58
C THR A 113 6.47 5.27 4.55
N ASP A 114 5.94 5.73 5.69
CA ASP A 114 5.82 7.17 5.87
C ASP A 114 7.26 7.60 5.70
N VAL A 115 7.61 7.97 4.47
CA VAL A 115 8.60 8.98 4.24
C VAL A 115 8.03 10.09 5.10
N LYS A 116 8.54 10.15 6.34
CA LYS A 116 8.43 11.34 7.16
C LYS A 116 8.67 12.42 6.14
N MET A 117 7.70 13.30 5.97
CA MET A 117 7.90 14.53 5.22
C MET A 117 9.09 15.22 5.89
N ILE A 118 10.28 14.83 5.45
CA ILE A 118 11.49 15.60 5.59
C ILE A 118 11.20 16.67 4.56
N HIS A 119 10.62 17.74 5.09
CA HIS A 119 10.11 18.95 4.44
C HIS A 119 8.61 18.92 4.03
N PRO A 120 7.77 19.77 4.66
CA PRO A 120 6.59 20.37 4.02
C PRO A 120 7.05 21.28 2.87
N GLY A 121 7.62 20.64 1.87
CA GLY A 121 8.48 21.22 0.85
C GLY A 121 9.31 20.11 0.22
N ALA A 122 8.71 19.05 -0.29
CA ALA A 122 9.33 18.30 -1.39
C ALA A 122 8.52 18.64 -2.65
N ALA A 123 8.32 19.92 -2.91
CA ALA A 123 9.04 20.67 -3.94
C ALA A 123 10.55 20.98 -3.73
N LEU A 124 11.39 20.09 -3.19
CA LEU A 124 12.81 20.40 -2.88
C LEU A 124 13.83 19.36 -3.37
N ASP A 125 13.59 18.78 -4.54
CA ASP A 125 14.63 18.87 -5.57
C ASP A 125 13.93 19.36 -6.84
N PRO A 126 14.06 20.64 -7.23
CA PRO A 126 13.48 21.12 -8.47
C PRO A 126 14.04 20.40 -9.71
N ASP A 127 15.12 19.61 -9.56
CA ASP A 127 15.75 18.85 -10.62
C ASP A 127 15.40 17.34 -10.58
N ALA A 128 14.58 16.88 -9.63
CA ALA A 128 14.12 15.49 -9.58
C ALA A 128 13.02 15.22 -10.61
N ILE A 129 13.20 14.17 -11.39
CA ILE A 129 12.32 13.85 -12.52
C ILE A 129 11.02 13.23 -12.00
N THR A 130 9.89 13.80 -12.37
CA THR A 130 8.56 13.33 -11.97
C THR A 130 8.01 12.24 -12.89
N VAL A 131 6.91 11.59 -12.47
CA VAL A 131 6.23 10.58 -13.29
C VAL A 131 5.68 11.23 -14.57
N GLY A 132 5.10 12.43 -14.48
CA GLY A 132 4.64 13.21 -15.63
C GLY A 132 5.76 13.49 -16.63
N GLU A 133 6.91 13.96 -16.15
CA GLU A 133 8.08 14.23 -16.98
C GLU A 133 8.65 12.96 -17.63
N ALA A 134 8.67 11.84 -16.91
CA ALA A 134 9.10 10.56 -17.45
C ALA A 134 8.13 10.03 -18.55
N LEU A 135 6.83 10.28 -18.42
CA LEU A 135 5.83 9.95 -19.44
C LEU A 135 5.98 10.85 -20.68
N GLU A 136 6.20 12.15 -20.50
CA GLU A 136 6.49 13.07 -21.60
C GLU A 136 7.79 12.70 -22.33
N ALA A 137 8.83 12.28 -21.59
CA ALA A 137 10.05 11.76 -22.18
C ALA A 137 9.80 10.50 -23.04
N ALA A 138 8.89 9.61 -22.62
CA ALA A 138 8.45 8.48 -23.43
C ALA A 138 7.71 8.94 -24.70
N ALA A 139 6.91 10.01 -24.62
CA ALA A 139 6.30 10.65 -25.78
C ALA A 139 7.37 11.19 -26.76
N LEU A 140 8.48 11.75 -26.29
CA LEU A 140 9.56 12.22 -27.15
C LEU A 140 10.35 11.06 -27.79
N SER A 141 10.63 10.01 -27.02
CA SER A 141 11.45 8.88 -27.44
C SER A 141 10.69 7.88 -28.34
N ALA A 142 9.43 7.58 -28.00
CA ALA A 142 8.61 6.59 -28.67
C ALA A 142 7.28 7.16 -29.20
N GLY A 143 7.15 8.47 -29.35
CA GLY A 143 5.88 9.13 -29.68
C GLY A 143 5.21 8.68 -30.97
N ASN A 144 5.96 8.13 -31.93
CA ASN A 144 5.41 7.60 -33.18
C ASN A 144 4.79 6.20 -33.05
N LYS A 145 5.03 5.51 -31.93
CA LYS A 145 4.55 4.16 -31.65
C LYS A 145 3.03 4.19 -31.42
N PRO A 146 2.23 3.41 -32.17
CA PRO A 146 0.83 3.17 -31.83
C PRO A 146 0.72 2.50 -30.47
N ILE A 147 -0.20 2.97 -29.63
CA ILE A 147 -0.43 2.41 -28.30
C ILE A 147 -1.01 0.99 -28.43
N ASP A 148 -0.41 0.04 -27.73
CA ASP A 148 -0.92 -1.33 -27.53
C ASP A 148 -1.39 -1.58 -26.09
N GLU A 149 -1.90 -2.78 -25.79
CA GLU A 149 -2.40 -3.13 -24.44
C GLU A 149 -1.29 -3.11 -23.38
N SER A 150 -0.05 -3.44 -23.78
CA SER A 150 1.10 -3.44 -22.88
C SER A 150 1.49 -2.02 -22.50
N ASP A 151 1.54 -1.10 -23.46
CA ASP A 151 1.73 0.34 -23.22
C ASP A 151 0.64 0.90 -22.31
N ALA A 152 -0.62 0.59 -22.59
CA ALA A 152 -1.73 1.11 -21.81
C ALA A 152 -1.69 0.60 -20.36
N ALA A 153 -1.24 -0.63 -20.12
CA ALA A 153 -1.01 -1.16 -18.78
C ALA A 153 0.15 -0.45 -18.07
N ALA A 154 1.24 -0.19 -18.79
CA ALA A 154 2.40 0.55 -18.26
C ALA A 154 2.04 1.99 -17.86
N ILE A 155 1.31 2.70 -18.72
CA ILE A 155 0.84 4.08 -18.47
C ILE A 155 -0.10 4.11 -17.26
N GLN A 156 -1.02 3.16 -17.18
CA GLN A 156 -1.94 3.06 -16.04
C GLN A 156 -1.19 2.77 -14.73
N ALA A 157 -0.17 1.91 -14.76
CA ALA A 157 0.67 1.65 -13.61
C ALA A 157 1.44 2.91 -13.18
N ALA A 158 1.95 3.69 -14.13
CA ALA A 158 2.63 4.95 -13.87
C ALA A 158 1.68 6.01 -13.27
N GLU A 159 0.45 6.14 -13.80
CA GLU A 159 -0.55 7.04 -13.21
C GLU A 159 -0.96 6.62 -11.79
N THR A 160 -1.12 5.31 -11.56
CA THR A 160 -1.44 4.78 -10.23
C THR A 160 -0.29 4.99 -9.25
N SER A 161 0.96 4.91 -9.74
CA SER A 161 2.13 5.21 -8.92
C SER A 161 2.18 6.69 -8.60
N ALA A 162 1.99 7.59 -9.58
CA ALA A 162 1.98 9.04 -9.38
C ALA A 162 1.02 9.46 -8.27
N THR A 163 -0.24 9.03 -8.36
CA THR A 163 -1.28 9.44 -7.41
C THR A 163 -1.15 8.79 -6.01
N GLY A 164 -0.43 7.67 -5.89
CA GLY A 164 -0.33 6.91 -4.63
C GLY A 164 -1.66 6.34 -4.11
N LEU A 165 -2.75 6.46 -4.89
CA LEU A 165 -4.11 6.13 -4.49
C LEU A 165 -4.47 4.65 -4.66
N GLY A 166 -3.58 3.86 -5.29
CA GLY A 166 -3.78 2.41 -5.50
C GLY A 166 -4.98 2.04 -6.37
N HIS A 167 -5.62 3.01 -7.03
CA HIS A 167 -6.74 2.82 -7.95
C HIS A 167 -6.64 3.77 -9.14
N VAL A 168 -7.30 3.38 -10.24
CA VAL A 168 -7.31 4.13 -11.50
C VAL A 168 -8.16 5.37 -11.35
N VAL A 169 -7.60 6.54 -11.67
CA VAL A 169 -8.37 7.79 -11.74
C VAL A 169 -9.24 7.77 -12.99
N SER A 170 -10.55 7.96 -12.81
CA SER A 170 -11.49 8.01 -13.93
C SER A 170 -11.22 9.26 -14.79
N GLY A 171 -10.88 9.05 -16.07
CA GLY A 171 -10.63 10.14 -17.02
C GLY A 171 -9.20 10.67 -17.06
N GLY A 172 -8.26 9.99 -16.40
CA GLY A 172 -6.83 10.30 -16.46
C GLY A 172 -6.10 9.70 -17.67
N VAL A 173 -4.78 9.88 -17.72
CA VAL A 173 -3.88 9.47 -18.82
C VAL A 173 -3.95 7.95 -19.05
N GLY A 174 -4.06 7.16 -17.98
CA GLY A 174 -4.19 5.70 -18.08
C GLY A 174 -5.50 5.27 -18.71
N ALA A 175 -6.61 5.95 -18.40
CA ALA A 175 -7.90 5.68 -19.02
C ALA A 175 -7.92 6.06 -20.51
N GLU A 176 -7.27 7.17 -20.87
CA GLU A 176 -7.09 7.59 -22.26
C GLU A 176 -6.27 6.56 -23.05
N ALA A 177 -5.14 6.09 -22.49
CA ALA A 177 -4.31 5.06 -23.10
C ALA A 177 -5.05 3.73 -23.31
N GLN A 178 -5.86 3.29 -22.35
CA GLN A 178 -6.69 2.09 -22.49
C GLN A 178 -7.73 2.23 -23.60
N SER A 179 -8.36 3.40 -23.71
CA SER A 179 -9.29 3.71 -24.82
C SER A 179 -8.58 3.70 -26.17
N ALA A 180 -7.38 4.30 -26.23
CA ALA A 180 -6.53 4.33 -27.41
C ALA A 180 -6.11 2.92 -27.87
N ALA A 181 -5.68 2.06 -26.95
CA ALA A 181 -5.33 0.66 -27.24
C ALA A 181 -6.53 -0.10 -27.83
N ALA A 182 -7.70 -0.01 -27.19
CA ALA A 182 -8.93 -0.66 -27.66
C ALA A 182 -9.38 -0.16 -29.05
N TYR A 183 -9.19 1.14 -29.33
CA TYR A 183 -9.45 1.72 -30.64
C TYR A 183 -8.44 1.23 -31.69
N ASN A 184 -7.16 1.20 -31.34
CA ASN A 184 -6.07 0.79 -32.23
C ASN A 184 -6.18 -0.65 -32.69
N ILE A 185 -6.67 -1.56 -31.83
CA ILE A 185 -6.95 -2.96 -32.18
C ILE A 185 -7.93 -3.05 -33.36
N ARG A 186 -8.92 -2.15 -33.42
CA ARG A 186 -9.96 -2.14 -34.47
C ARG A 186 -9.55 -1.34 -35.71
N THR A 187 -8.40 -0.68 -35.67
CA THR A 187 -7.94 0.25 -36.70
C THR A 187 -6.82 -0.38 -37.53
N THR A 188 -7.07 -0.57 -38.82
CA THR A 188 -6.13 -1.26 -39.73
C THR A 188 -5.02 -0.36 -40.25
N ARG A 189 -5.27 0.95 -40.38
CA ARG A 189 -4.30 1.93 -40.89
C ARG A 189 -3.48 2.50 -39.74
N ASN A 190 -2.16 2.30 -39.77
CA ASN A 190 -1.27 2.75 -38.70
C ASN A 190 -1.22 4.28 -38.57
N GLU A 191 -1.56 5.02 -39.62
CA GLU A 191 -1.64 6.49 -39.61
C GLU A 191 -2.86 7.02 -38.82
N GLN A 192 -3.87 6.18 -38.63
CA GLN A 192 -5.10 6.53 -37.91
C GLN A 192 -5.08 6.08 -36.45
N LYS A 193 -4.06 5.32 -36.05
CA LYS A 193 -3.91 4.84 -34.68
C LYS A 193 -3.43 5.96 -33.79
N THR A 194 -4.00 6.02 -32.59
CA THR A 194 -3.53 6.90 -31.52
C THR A 194 -2.15 6.43 -31.06
N LYS A 195 -1.21 7.34 -30.94
CA LYS A 195 0.19 7.06 -30.62
C LYS A 195 0.54 7.51 -29.21
N LEU A 196 1.67 7.05 -28.69
CA LEU A 196 2.18 7.47 -27.39
C LEU A 196 2.33 9.00 -27.28
N GLY A 197 2.75 9.66 -28.37
CA GLY A 197 2.89 11.11 -28.43
C GLY A 197 1.55 11.84 -28.30
N ASP A 198 0.44 11.23 -28.71
CA ASP A 198 -0.88 11.88 -28.65
C ASP A 198 -1.45 11.86 -27.22
N VAL A 199 -1.08 10.86 -26.41
CA VAL A 199 -1.61 10.66 -25.05
C VAL A 199 -0.70 11.23 -23.97
N LEU A 200 0.62 11.14 -24.15
CA LEU A 200 1.61 11.47 -23.12
C LEU A 200 2.25 12.86 -23.23
N ALA A 201 1.98 13.63 -24.29
CA ALA A 201 2.66 14.91 -24.53
C ALA A 201 2.40 16.01 -23.48
N ASP A 202 1.34 15.86 -22.69
CA ASP A 202 0.89 16.78 -21.65
C ASP A 202 0.64 16.03 -20.32
N ALA A 203 1.38 14.92 -20.10
CA ALA A 203 1.19 14.08 -18.92
C ALA A 203 1.43 14.83 -17.61
N THR A 204 2.37 15.77 -17.57
CA THR A 204 2.66 16.60 -16.39
C THR A 204 1.47 17.48 -16.01
N GLU A 205 0.74 18.01 -17.00
CA GLU A 205 -0.45 18.84 -16.75
C GLU A 205 -1.68 17.98 -16.36
N LYS A 206 -1.73 16.74 -16.82
CA LYS A 206 -2.85 15.80 -16.57
C LYS A 206 -2.76 15.07 -15.23
N LEU A 207 -1.57 14.95 -14.64
CA LEU A 207 -1.36 14.29 -13.35
C LEU A 207 -1.51 15.29 -12.19
N VAL A 208 -2.63 15.20 -11.46
CA VAL A 208 -3.00 16.15 -10.39
C VAL A 208 -2.09 16.04 -9.16
N ASP A 209 -1.56 14.85 -8.87
CA ASP A 209 -0.66 14.55 -7.75
C ASP A 209 0.66 13.98 -8.27
N ASP A 210 1.31 14.67 -9.22
CA ASP A 210 2.59 14.21 -9.77
C ASP A 210 3.69 14.17 -8.70
N LYS A 211 4.50 13.11 -8.72
CA LYS A 211 5.57 12.87 -7.73
C LYS A 211 6.87 12.46 -8.41
N PRO A 212 8.03 12.67 -7.76
CA PRO A 212 9.30 12.14 -8.24
C PRO A 212 9.25 10.62 -8.45
N VAL A 213 9.84 10.16 -9.55
CA VAL A 213 9.89 8.73 -9.87
C VAL A 213 10.82 8.02 -8.88
N THR A 214 10.33 6.94 -8.25
CA THR A 214 11.15 6.03 -7.45
C THR A 214 11.47 4.75 -8.22
N ARG A 215 12.39 3.95 -7.68
CA ARG A 215 12.73 2.63 -8.25
C ARG A 215 11.56 1.67 -8.21
N GLU A 216 10.79 1.68 -7.12
CA GLU A 216 9.61 0.84 -6.94
C GLU A 216 8.53 1.18 -7.98
N ASP A 217 8.34 2.46 -8.28
CA ASP A 217 7.44 2.90 -9.34
C ASP A 217 7.89 2.34 -10.70
N ALA A 218 9.18 2.47 -11.03
CA ALA A 218 9.73 1.97 -12.28
C ALA A 218 9.61 0.44 -12.41
N GLU A 219 9.89 -0.30 -11.34
CA GLU A 219 9.73 -1.76 -11.30
C GLU A 219 8.25 -2.17 -11.43
N GLY A 220 7.32 -1.41 -10.83
CA GLY A 220 5.89 -1.60 -10.98
C GLY A 220 5.43 -1.45 -12.44
N VAL A 221 5.90 -0.41 -13.12
CA VAL A 221 5.60 -0.14 -14.53
C VAL A 221 6.19 -1.22 -15.45
N ILE A 222 7.45 -1.63 -15.23
CA ILE A 222 8.09 -2.73 -15.97
C ILE A 222 7.28 -4.02 -15.84
N ASN A 223 6.87 -4.36 -14.62
CA ASN A 223 6.09 -5.56 -14.36
C ASN A 223 4.71 -5.50 -15.05
N ALA A 224 4.06 -4.33 -15.06
CA ALA A 224 2.79 -4.14 -15.76
C ALA A 224 2.94 -4.32 -17.27
N GLU A 225 3.99 -3.75 -17.87
CA GLU A 225 4.26 -3.85 -19.29
C GLU A 225 4.54 -5.31 -19.70
N ILE A 226 5.47 -5.98 -19.01
CA ILE A 226 5.85 -7.38 -19.30
C ILE A 226 4.65 -8.33 -19.19
N ARG A 227 3.83 -8.18 -18.14
CA ARG A 227 2.66 -9.06 -17.92
C ARG A 227 1.61 -8.95 -19.02
N ASN A 228 1.53 -7.79 -19.67
CA ASN A 228 0.58 -7.51 -20.74
C ASN A 228 1.23 -7.56 -22.13
N ASN A 229 2.49 -7.99 -22.22
CA ASN A 229 3.19 -8.22 -23.48
C ASN A 229 3.33 -9.73 -23.76
N PRO A 230 2.84 -10.24 -24.90
CA PRO A 230 3.05 -11.64 -25.31
C PRO A 230 4.53 -12.06 -25.39
N ASP A 231 5.43 -11.13 -25.70
CA ASP A 231 6.87 -11.38 -25.84
C ASP A 231 7.62 -11.25 -24.49
N LEU A 232 6.91 -10.95 -23.39
CA LEU A 232 7.47 -10.77 -22.04
C LEU A 232 8.65 -9.78 -21.98
N ALA A 233 8.59 -8.75 -22.81
CA ALA A 233 9.63 -7.74 -22.95
C ALA A 233 9.05 -6.33 -22.78
N THR A 234 9.90 -5.38 -22.38
CA THR A 234 9.58 -3.95 -22.41
C THR A 234 9.94 -3.34 -23.76
N HIS A 235 9.25 -2.27 -24.15
CA HIS A 235 9.56 -1.53 -25.36
C HIS A 235 10.79 -0.62 -25.14
N PRO A 236 11.84 -0.75 -25.95
CA PRO A 236 12.99 0.14 -25.88
C PRO A 236 12.58 1.60 -26.10
N GLY A 237 12.92 2.48 -25.17
CA GLY A 237 12.57 3.90 -25.25
C GLY A 237 11.08 4.21 -25.02
N GLY A 238 10.27 3.22 -24.61
CA GLY A 238 8.88 3.40 -24.20
C GLY A 238 8.72 3.86 -22.75
N VAL A 239 7.56 3.58 -22.18
CA VAL A 239 7.14 4.05 -20.85
C VAL A 239 8.03 3.46 -19.74
N SER A 240 8.21 2.13 -19.71
CA SER A 240 9.08 1.50 -18.71
C SER A 240 10.53 1.96 -18.78
N ALA A 241 11.06 2.16 -19.99
CA ALA A 241 12.44 2.61 -20.18
C ALA A 241 12.65 4.03 -19.64
N SER A 242 11.68 4.91 -19.86
CA SER A 242 11.73 6.31 -19.40
C SER A 242 11.56 6.39 -17.88
N MET A 243 10.65 5.62 -17.30
CA MET A 243 10.50 5.48 -15.85
C MET A 243 11.76 4.93 -15.17
N ALA A 244 12.38 3.89 -15.74
CA ALA A 244 13.62 3.32 -15.20
C ALA A 244 14.80 4.30 -15.30
N ALA A 245 14.86 5.09 -16.38
CA ALA A 245 15.87 6.14 -16.52
C ALA A 245 15.68 7.27 -15.51
N ALA A 246 14.44 7.73 -15.32
CA ALA A 246 14.09 8.75 -14.33
C ALA A 246 14.41 8.28 -12.90
N ALA A 247 13.98 7.08 -12.52
CA ALA A 247 14.30 6.49 -11.22
C ALA A 247 15.81 6.42 -10.95
N ARG A 248 16.60 6.00 -11.96
CA ARG A 248 18.05 5.93 -11.83
C ARG A 248 18.67 7.32 -11.62
N LEU A 249 18.25 8.31 -12.40
CA LEU A 249 18.75 9.68 -12.29
C LEU A 249 18.39 10.28 -10.92
N ASN A 250 17.19 10.05 -10.43
CA ASN A 250 16.76 10.51 -9.10
C ASN A 250 17.51 9.81 -7.94
N GLN A 251 18.08 8.62 -8.16
CA GLN A 251 18.93 7.94 -7.17
C GLN A 251 20.40 8.40 -7.19
N GLU A 252 20.83 9.05 -8.27
CA GLU A 252 22.19 9.54 -8.47
C GLU A 252 22.35 11.02 -8.07
N GLN A 253 21.26 11.70 -7.73
CA GLN A 253 21.19 13.05 -7.17
C GLN A 253 21.34 13.03 -5.63
#